data_AF-A0A6S7AV88-F1
#
_entry.id   AF-A0A6S7AV88-F1
#
_cell.length_a   1.000
_cell.length_b   1.000
_cell.length_c   1.000
_cell.angle_alpha   90.00
_cell.angle_beta   90.00
_cell.angle_gamma   90.00
#
_symmetry.space_group_name_H-M   'P 1'
#
loop_
_entity.id
_entity.type
_entity.pdbx_description
1 polymer ?
#
loop_
_entity_poly.entity_id
_entity_poly.type
_entity_poly.pdbx_seq_one_letter_code
_entity_poly.pdbx_strand_id
1 'polypeptide(L)'
;MSSYKELLAQREKLEKQIEEAKEREFTAVVDDIKQKMADYGVTLADLGIASGRGKLGKVRARAGVAPKYRDPNSGSTWSGRGKPPKWIAGQNRDQFLIQK
;
A
#
# COMPACT_ATOMS: atom_id res chain seq x y z
N MET A 1 -6.76 11.31 54.91
CA MET A 1 -5.86 11.64 53.79
C MET A 1 -5.31 10.35 53.26
N SER A 2 -5.33 10.14 51.94
CA SER A 2 -4.74 8.96 51.32
C SER A 2 -3.25 8.88 51.70
N SER A 3 -2.79 7.73 52.16
CA SER A 3 -1.39 7.50 52.48
C SER A 3 -0.53 7.65 51.22
N TYR A 4 0.71 8.12 51.38
CA TYR A 4 1.66 8.25 50.27
C TYR A 4 1.81 6.95 49.46
N LYS A 5 1.77 5.79 50.12
CA LYS A 5 1.79 4.47 49.45
C LYS A 5 0.52 4.20 48.63
N GLU A 6 -0.64 4.64 49.10
CA GLU A 6 -1.92 4.46 48.39
C GLU A 6 -1.98 5.33 47.14
N LEU A 7 -1.45 6.56 47.21
CA LEU A 7 -1.34 7.45 46.05
C LEU A 7 -0.41 6.87 44.97
N LEU A 8 0.70 6.26 45.36
CA LEU A 8 1.60 5.57 44.42
C LEU A 8 0.93 4.37 43.74
N ALA A 9 0.21 3.53 44.50
CA ALA A 9 -0.52 2.39 43.94
C ALA A 9 -1.64 2.84 42.98
N GLN A 10 -2.33 3.94 43.28
CA GLN A 10 -3.33 4.52 42.38
C GLN A 10 -2.68 5.05 41.09
N ARG A 11 -1.50 5.67 41.17
CA ARG A 11 -0.77 6.15 39.99
C ARG A 11 -0.40 5.01 39.04
N GLU A 12 0.16 3.92 39.56
CA GLU A 12 0.55 2.77 38.75
C GLU A 12 -0.68 2.14 38.05
N LYS A 13 -1.81 2.06 38.76
CA LYS A 13 -3.06 1.56 38.18
C LYS A 13 -3.57 2.46 37.05
N LEU A 14 -3.51 3.78 37.24
CA LEU A 14 -3.90 4.75 36.23
C LEU A 14 -2.97 4.71 35.01
N GLU A 15 -1.66 4.59 35.22
CA GLU A 15 -0.69 4.46 34.13
C GLU A 15 -0.98 3.23 33.27
N LYS A 16 -1.28 2.07 33.88
CA LYS A 16 -1.68 0.86 33.14
C LYS A 16 -2.96 1.06 32.32
N GLN A 17 -3.96 1.74 32.89
CA GLN A 17 -5.21 2.03 32.18
C GLN A 17 -5.01 3.01 31.01
N ILE A 18 -4.12 3.99 31.18
CA ILE A 18 -3.76 4.93 30.12
C ILE A 18 -3.07 4.21 28.97
N GLU A 19 -2.16 3.30 29.25
CA GLU A 19 -1.45 2.56 28.20
C GLU A 19 -2.41 1.65 27.42
N GLU A 20 -3.28 0.91 28.12
CA GLU A 20 -4.30 0.08 27.48
C GLU A 20 -5.27 0.91 26.62
N ALA A 21 -5.66 2.11 27.07
CA ALA A 21 -6.47 3.03 26.30
C ALA A 21 -5.73 3.53 25.04
N LYS A 22 -4.45 3.90 25.17
CA LYS A 22 -3.62 4.34 24.04
C LYS A 22 -3.47 3.25 22.98
N GLU A 23 -3.21 2.00 23.37
CA GLU A 23 -3.08 0.90 22.42
C GLU A 23 -4.37 0.67 21.62
N ARG A 24 -5.52 0.75 22.29
CA ARG A 24 -6.84 0.64 21.65
C ARG A 24 -7.12 1.80 20.72
N GLU A 25 -6.86 3.04 21.14
CA GLU A 25 -7.05 4.21 20.30
C GLU A 25 -6.07 4.22 19.11
N PHE A 26 -4.82 3.83 19.34
CA PHE A 26 -3.80 3.74 18.29
C PHE A 26 -4.18 2.75 17.20
N THR A 27 -4.61 1.54 17.59
CA THR A 27 -5.05 0.53 16.62
C THR A 27 -6.25 0.98 15.81
N ALA A 28 -7.25 1.59 16.46
CA ALA A 28 -8.42 2.16 15.78
C ALA A 28 -8.03 3.28 14.78
N VAL A 29 -7.13 4.18 15.18
CA VAL A 29 -6.64 5.26 14.31
C VAL A 29 -5.84 4.71 13.13
N VAL A 30 -4.99 3.71 13.35
CA VAL A 30 -4.22 3.07 12.28
C VAL A 30 -5.14 2.43 11.25
N ASP A 31 -6.21 1.77 11.68
CA ASP A 31 -7.14 1.13 10.76
C ASP A 31 -7.99 2.14 9.99
N ASP A 32 -8.42 3.25 10.62
CA ASP A 32 -9.07 4.37 9.93
C ASP A 32 -8.14 5.01 8.88
N ILE A 33 -6.86 5.21 9.20
CA ILE A 33 -5.86 5.72 8.24
C ILE A 33 -5.72 4.75 7.07
N LYS A 34 -5.63 3.44 7.31
CA LYS A 34 -5.53 2.43 6.24
C LYS A 34 -6.77 2.44 5.35
N GLN A 35 -7.97 2.55 5.92
CA GLN A 35 -9.21 2.66 5.15
C GLN A 35 -9.22 3.92 4.29
N LYS A 36 -8.92 5.08 4.87
CA LYS A 36 -8.78 6.33 4.12
C LYS A 36 -7.70 6.24 3.03
N MET A 37 -6.59 5.57 3.30
CA MET A 37 -5.56 5.32 2.29
C MET A 37 -6.10 4.47 1.13
N ALA A 38 -6.91 3.46 1.41
CA ALA A 38 -7.52 2.62 0.38
C ALA A 38 -8.59 3.37 -0.43
N ASP A 39 -9.48 4.11 0.23
CA ASP A 39 -10.60 4.83 -0.41
C ASP A 39 -10.12 5.94 -1.36
N TYR A 40 -9.11 6.69 -0.93
CA TYR A 40 -8.57 7.83 -1.69
C TYR A 40 -7.32 7.45 -2.51
N GLY A 41 -6.86 6.20 -2.42
CA GLY A 41 -5.66 5.72 -3.10
C GLY A 41 -4.38 6.43 -2.64
N VAL A 42 -4.32 6.88 -1.38
CA VAL A 42 -3.16 7.55 -0.78
C VAL A 42 -2.12 6.50 -0.44
N THR A 43 -0.91 6.68 -0.93
CA THR A 43 0.21 5.78 -0.66
C THR A 43 1.15 6.37 0.39
N LEU A 44 2.02 5.54 0.97
CA LEU A 44 3.08 6.02 1.87
C LEU A 44 4.01 7.05 1.20
N ALA A 45 4.11 7.02 -0.14
CA ALA A 45 4.86 8.01 -0.91
C ALA A 45 4.17 9.38 -0.91
N ASP A 46 2.84 9.43 -0.91
CA ASP A 46 2.06 10.68 -0.84
C ASP A 46 2.14 11.32 0.55
N LEU A 47 2.38 10.50 1.59
CA LEU A 47 2.66 10.95 2.96
C LEU A 47 4.12 11.37 3.19
N GLY A 48 4.99 11.26 2.17
CA GLY A 48 6.41 11.59 2.29
C GLY A 48 7.23 10.60 3.14
N ILE A 49 6.64 9.46 3.52
CA ILE A 49 7.28 8.39 4.32
C ILE A 49 7.95 7.35 3.39
N ALA A 50 8.42 7.79 2.22
CA ALA A 50 9.24 6.96 1.37
C ALA A 50 10.65 6.90 1.98
N SER A 51 10.89 5.88 2.81
CA SER A 51 12.23 5.42 3.15
C SER A 51 13.03 5.27 1.86
N GLY A 52 14.14 6.01 1.75
CA GLY A 52 14.85 6.25 0.51
C GLY A 52 15.10 5.00 -0.34
N ARG A 53 14.43 4.93 -1.49
CA ARG A 53 15.01 4.42 -2.73
C ARG A 53 14.13 4.78 -3.92
N GLY A 54 14.67 5.65 -4.76
CA GLY A 54 14.30 5.73 -6.17
C GLY A 54 13.11 6.63 -6.46
N LYS A 55 13.43 7.75 -7.13
CA LYS A 55 12.67 8.17 -8.30
C LYS A 55 12.44 6.96 -9.23
N LEU A 56 11.40 6.15 -8.99
CA LEU A 56 10.73 5.43 -10.06
C LEU A 56 9.40 6.14 -10.25
N GLY A 57 9.26 6.75 -11.42
CA GLY A 57 8.28 7.78 -11.69
C GLY A 57 6.87 7.39 -11.31
N LYS A 58 6.21 8.32 -10.61
CA LYS A 58 4.79 8.68 -10.74
C LYS A 58 4.03 7.83 -11.77
N VAL A 59 3.64 6.60 -11.42
CA VAL A 59 2.55 5.92 -12.09
C VAL A 59 1.32 6.30 -11.28
N ARG A 60 0.72 7.44 -11.65
CA ARG A 60 -0.71 7.65 -11.40
C ARG A 60 -1.41 6.34 -11.78
N ALA A 61 -2.16 5.75 -10.85
CA ALA A 61 -3.10 4.69 -11.15
C ALA A 61 -4.19 5.24 -12.10
N ARG A 62 -3.81 5.45 -13.37
CA ARG A 62 -4.76 5.51 -14.48
C ARG A 62 -5.09 4.05 -14.73
N ALA A 63 -6.36 3.69 -14.57
CA ALA A 63 -6.92 2.40 -14.94
C ALA A 63 -6.18 1.84 -16.17
N GLY A 64 -5.27 0.90 -15.93
CA GLY A 64 -4.43 0.34 -16.95
C GLY A 64 -5.34 -0.39 -17.92
N VAL A 65 -5.29 -0.01 -19.21
CA VAL A 65 -5.95 -0.76 -20.28
C VAL A 65 -5.53 -2.22 -20.11
N ALA A 66 -6.52 -3.12 -20.03
CA ALA A 66 -6.27 -4.54 -19.83
C ALA A 66 -5.18 -5.04 -20.80
N PRO A 67 -4.18 -5.81 -20.32
CA PRO A 67 -3.16 -6.35 -21.18
C PRO A 67 -3.82 -7.21 -22.26
N LYS A 68 -3.49 -6.92 -23.53
CA LYS A 68 -4.03 -7.65 -24.69
C LYS A 68 -3.13 -8.81 -25.08
N TYR A 69 -1.82 -8.67 -24.84
CA TYR A 69 -0.82 -9.68 -25.19
C TYR A 69 0.03 -10.07 -23.97
N ARG A 70 0.45 -11.34 -23.90
CA ARG A 70 1.32 -11.91 -22.86
C ARG A 70 2.41 -12.77 -23.48
N ASP A 71 3.63 -12.59 -23.01
CA ASP A 71 4.76 -13.43 -23.34
C ASP A 71 4.68 -14.79 -22.61
N PRO A 72 4.67 -15.94 -23.31
CA PRO A 72 4.69 -17.26 -22.68
C PRO A 72 5.99 -17.55 -21.93
N ASN A 73 7.11 -16.91 -22.29
CA ASN A 73 8.42 -17.22 -21.71
C ASN A 73 8.71 -16.39 -20.45
N SER A 74 8.47 -15.06 -20.50
CA SER A 74 8.76 -14.17 -19.36
C SER A 74 7.53 -13.80 -18.53
N GLY A 75 6.32 -14.10 -19.02
CA GLY A 75 5.08 -13.65 -18.40
C GLY A 75 4.81 -12.14 -18.53
N SER A 76 5.68 -11.39 -19.23
CA SER A 76 5.51 -9.96 -19.50
C SER A 76 4.23 -9.70 -20.28
N THR A 77 3.53 -8.61 -19.98
CA THR A 77 2.27 -8.26 -20.66
C THR A 77 2.38 -6.94 -21.41
N TRP A 78 1.61 -6.81 -22.49
CA TRP A 78 1.54 -5.59 -23.29
C TRP A 78 0.10 -5.29 -23.70
N SER A 79 -0.34 -4.05 -23.49
CA SER A 79 -1.70 -3.59 -23.78
C SER A 79 -1.96 -3.33 -25.28
N GLY A 80 -0.95 -3.53 -26.15
CA GLY A 80 -1.04 -3.22 -27.58
C GLY A 80 -0.96 -1.72 -27.91
N ARG A 81 -0.80 -0.86 -26.90
CA ARG A 81 -0.58 0.59 -27.07
C ARG A 81 0.90 0.93 -26.88
N GLY A 82 1.42 1.81 -27.75
CA GLY A 82 2.80 2.29 -27.70
C GLY A 82 3.80 1.41 -28.45
N LYS A 83 5.10 1.57 -28.15
CA LYS A 83 6.18 0.80 -28.79
C LYS A 83 6.10 -0.67 -28.35
N PRO A 84 6.07 -1.64 -29.28
CA PRO A 84 6.02 -3.05 -28.92
C PRO A 84 7.29 -3.47 -28.17
N PRO A 85 7.16 -4.27 -27.10
CA PRO A 85 8.29 -4.93 -26.45
C PRO A 85 9.05 -5.86 -27.40
N LYS A 86 10.33 -6.11 -27.11
CA LYS A 86 11.22 -6.94 -27.95
C LYS A 86 10.68 -8.34 -28.21
N TRP A 87 9.94 -8.93 -27.26
CA TRP A 87 9.40 -10.28 -27.37
C TRP A 87 8.22 -10.41 -28.34
N ILE A 88 7.49 -9.32 -28.65
CA ILE A 88 6.40 -9.33 -29.65
C ILE A 88 6.74 -8.52 -30.90
N ALA A 89 7.77 -7.67 -30.84
CA ALA A 89 8.22 -6.87 -31.96
C ALA A 89 8.75 -7.77 -33.09
N GLY A 90 8.09 -7.74 -34.26
CA GLY A 90 8.48 -8.51 -35.43
C GLY A 90 7.95 -9.95 -35.47
N GLN A 91 7.18 -10.37 -34.47
CA GLN A 91 6.54 -11.70 -34.43
C GLN A 91 5.04 -11.61 -34.71
N ASN A 92 4.41 -12.76 -34.98
CA ASN A 92 2.95 -12.82 -35.12
C ASN A 92 2.29 -12.57 -33.76
N ARG A 93 1.57 -11.45 -33.66
CA ARG A 93 1.00 -10.93 -32.40
C ARG A 93 -0.15 -11.80 -31.88
N ASP A 94 -0.80 -12.56 -32.75
CA ASP A 94 -1.94 -13.39 -32.38
C ASP A 94 -1.53 -14.56 -31.47
N GLN A 95 -0.27 -15.01 -31.56
CA GLN A 95 0.29 -16.05 -30.68
C GLN A 95 0.40 -15.61 -29.22
N PHE A 96 0.47 -14.31 -28.98
CA PHE A 96 0.60 -13.74 -27.65
C PHE A 96 -0.73 -13.20 -27.12
N LEU A 97 -1.82 -13.33 -27.88
CA LEU A 97 -3.11 -12.76 -27.52
C LEU A 97 -3.66 -13.46 -26.27
N ILE A 98 -3.96 -12.67 -25.24
CA ILE A 98 -4.68 -13.16 -24.07
C ILE A 98 -6.15 -13.32 -24.50
N GLN A 99 -6.56 -14.56 -24.78
CA GLN A 99 -7.97 -14.87 -24.96
C GLN A 99 -8.68 -14.66 -23.61
N LYS A 100 -9.82 -13.98 -23.66
CA LYS A 100 -10.61 -13.60 -22.50
C LYS A 100 -11.61 -14.68 -22.14
#